data_AF-A0A534Q490-F1
#
_entry.id   AF-A0A534Q490-F1
#
_cell.length_a   1.000
_cell.length_b   1.000
_cell.length_c   1.000
_cell.angle_alpha   90.00
_cell.angle_beta   90.00
_cell.angle_gamma   90.00
#
_symmetry.space_group_name_H-M   'P 1'
#
loop_
_entity.id
_entity.type
_entity.pdbx_description
1 polymer ?
#
loop_
_entity_poly.entity_id
_entity_poly.type
_entity_poly.pdbx_seq_one_letter_code
_entity_poly.pdbx_strand_id
1 'polypeptide(L)'
;MDAGSFFPRCSVTGRRSQRRSTSVSNRSKTTARIGTGSRVYPGDTVFEGRARRGENVNRSLTACAVVALFSAIARAADAPDGVPELARALYAAHGDPGAGFFTPWSQDPRSVWSLLRWQLFSRNEYDKSAAPAIPIVANDGRGLATPEHSASFTWVGHATFAIHDGADVILTDPHFGERALLPKRLVPPGVPLTAVPPDAFAVISHAHYDHLDAYTVDALPASVQWFVPLGLGDWFRERGRPNVVELDWWQSAERGRWKITCLPSQHWSRRLGIGTNRSLWCAWLLDSGVRRYFFAGDTGYFAGFAEYGRRFGPIDVAMLPIGAYAPRWFMRWQHMDPAEAVQAWRDLRAVTMLAMHWGTFDLTDEPADLPPRQLAKLVAEDHLDPERVRALAIGEVWHQPEER
;
A
#
# COMPACT_ATOMS: atom_id res chain seq x y z
N MET A 1 -1.12 47.51 -34.56
CA MET A 1 -0.40 48.44 -35.44
C MET A 1 1.04 48.40 -34.94
N ASP A 2 2.04 47.74 -35.52
CA ASP A 2 2.33 47.26 -36.89
C ASP A 2 3.18 45.96 -36.81
N ALA A 3 2.87 44.91 -37.58
CA ALA A 3 3.53 44.46 -38.83
C ALA A 3 5.01 44.02 -38.67
N GLY A 4 5.33 42.71 -38.71
CA GLY A 4 5.96 42.01 -39.86
C GLY A 4 7.50 42.01 -39.73
N SER A 5 8.34 41.02 -40.10
CA SER A 5 8.24 39.83 -40.96
C SER A 5 9.60 39.09 -40.92
N PHE A 6 9.59 37.81 -41.36
CA PHE A 6 10.66 37.08 -42.09
C PHE A 6 11.87 36.38 -41.40
N PHE A 7 11.93 35.06 -41.66
CA PHE A 7 13.06 34.10 -41.53
C PHE A 7 14.15 34.31 -42.61
N PRO A 8 15.32 33.65 -42.49
CA PRO A 8 15.51 32.43 -43.29
C PRO A 8 16.23 31.25 -42.60
N ARG A 9 16.05 30.07 -43.21
CA ARG A 9 16.64 28.75 -42.94
C ARG A 9 18.11 28.68 -43.37
N CYS A 10 18.85 27.72 -42.80
CA CYS A 10 19.89 27.00 -43.56
C CYS A 10 19.95 25.51 -43.15
N SER A 11 19.97 24.64 -44.15
CA SER A 11 19.99 23.18 -44.09
C SER A 11 21.03 22.66 -45.07
N VAL A 12 21.87 21.68 -44.68
CA VAL A 12 22.69 20.83 -45.55
C VAL A 12 22.85 19.48 -44.81
N THR A 13 22.08 18.41 -45.09
CA THR A 13 22.25 17.33 -46.11
C THR A 13 23.61 16.62 -46.10
N GLY A 14 23.67 15.36 -45.62
CA GLY A 14 23.78 14.14 -46.45
C GLY A 14 24.90 13.25 -45.88
N ARG A 15 24.98 11.91 -46.01
CA ARG A 15 24.30 10.89 -46.82
C ARG A 15 24.56 9.49 -46.20
N ARG A 16 23.57 8.62 -46.36
CA ARG A 16 23.55 7.13 -46.43
C ARG A 16 24.88 6.38 -46.61
N SER A 17 24.97 5.18 -46.01
CA SER A 17 25.04 3.93 -46.80
C SER A 17 24.57 2.69 -46.00
N GLN A 18 23.93 1.76 -46.72
CA GLN A 18 23.42 0.45 -46.29
C GLN A 18 24.47 -0.65 -46.52
N ARG A 19 24.37 -1.78 -45.80
CA ARG A 19 24.37 -3.18 -46.32
C ARG A 19 24.39 -4.20 -45.15
N ARG A 20 23.38 -5.10 -45.08
CA ARG A 20 23.39 -6.56 -45.41
C ARG A 20 24.25 -7.41 -44.47
N SER A 21 23.63 -8.19 -43.56
CA SER A 21 23.18 -9.59 -43.69
C SER A 21 24.30 -10.62 -43.62
N THR A 22 24.25 -11.55 -42.65
CA THR A 22 24.27 -13.02 -42.85
C THR A 22 24.15 -13.76 -41.52
N SER A 23 23.33 -14.81 -41.55
CA SER A 23 23.19 -15.92 -40.60
C SER A 23 24.45 -16.79 -40.50
N VAL A 24 24.72 -17.41 -39.34
CA VAL A 24 25.29 -18.77 -39.22
C VAL A 24 24.78 -19.43 -37.93
N SER A 25 24.51 -20.73 -38.04
CA SER A 25 23.97 -21.66 -37.07
C SER A 25 25.02 -22.38 -36.22
N ASN A 26 24.50 -23.24 -35.33
CA ASN A 26 25.05 -24.52 -34.83
C ASN A 26 25.80 -24.58 -33.49
N ARG A 27 25.18 -25.41 -32.60
CA ARG A 27 25.74 -26.51 -31.77
C ARG A 27 26.78 -26.10 -30.71
N SER A 28 26.90 -26.74 -29.54
CA SER A 28 26.49 -28.07 -29.08
C SER A 28 26.55 -28.12 -27.54
N LYS A 29 25.75 -29.04 -27.00
CA LYS A 29 25.77 -29.57 -25.63
C LYS A 29 27.17 -30.09 -25.24
N THR A 30 27.59 -29.86 -24.00
CA THR A 30 28.42 -30.83 -23.27
C THR A 30 28.08 -30.76 -21.78
N THR A 31 27.35 -31.77 -21.32
CA THR A 31 27.16 -32.12 -19.91
C THR A 31 28.35 -32.96 -19.46
N ALA A 32 29.05 -32.54 -18.40
CA ALA A 32 29.94 -33.39 -17.64
C ALA A 32 29.43 -33.49 -16.20
N ARG A 33 29.48 -34.72 -15.69
CA ARG A 33 28.87 -35.26 -14.48
C ARG A 33 30.03 -35.72 -13.58
N ILE A 34 29.74 -35.86 -12.27
CA ILE A 34 30.49 -36.66 -11.27
C ILE A 34 31.71 -35.91 -10.68
N GLY A 35 31.97 -35.90 -9.36
CA GLY A 35 31.46 -36.79 -8.34
C GLY A 35 31.74 -36.34 -6.91
N THR A 36 30.96 -36.98 -6.05
CA THR A 36 31.04 -37.11 -4.59
C THR A 36 32.37 -37.71 -4.14
N GLY A 37 32.90 -37.22 -3.02
CA GLY A 37 34.05 -37.81 -2.34
C GLY A 37 34.14 -37.38 -0.89
N SER A 38 33.46 -38.12 0.00
CA SER A 38 33.64 -38.07 1.45
C SER A 38 34.93 -38.79 1.83
N ARG A 39 35.72 -38.25 2.77
CA ARG A 39 36.66 -39.01 3.62
C ARG A 39 36.84 -38.31 4.95
N VAL A 40 37.02 -39.13 5.98
CA VAL A 40 36.92 -38.80 7.40
C VAL A 40 38.24 -39.16 8.11
N TYR A 41 38.51 -38.43 9.21
CA TYR A 41 39.35 -38.72 10.39
C TYR A 41 40.88 -38.53 10.29
N PRO A 42 41.60 -38.38 11.43
CA PRO A 42 41.27 -37.72 12.72
C PRO A 42 42.46 -36.87 13.26
N GLY A 43 42.33 -36.24 14.43
CA GLY A 43 43.51 -35.81 15.21
C GLY A 43 43.24 -34.76 16.28
N ASP A 44 43.15 -35.21 17.53
CA ASP A 44 43.15 -34.40 18.75
C ASP A 44 44.42 -33.55 18.89
N THR A 45 44.31 -32.34 19.46
CA THR A 45 45.21 -31.91 20.55
C THR A 45 44.69 -30.65 21.26
N VAL A 46 44.69 -30.78 22.58
CA VAL A 46 44.37 -29.78 23.60
C VAL A 46 45.54 -28.79 23.73
N PHE A 47 45.25 -27.50 23.94
CA PHE A 47 46.16 -26.56 24.58
C PHE A 47 45.41 -25.66 25.56
N GLU A 48 45.77 -25.78 26.84
CA GLU A 48 45.48 -24.83 27.91
C GLU A 48 46.32 -23.56 27.77
N GLY A 49 45.78 -22.40 28.15
CA GLY A 49 46.52 -21.13 28.06
C GLY A 49 45.80 -19.87 28.59
N ARG A 50 45.37 -19.91 29.85
CA ARG A 50 45.27 -18.83 30.86
C ARG A 50 45.19 -17.33 30.41
N ALA A 51 44.02 -16.74 30.65
CA ALA A 51 43.70 -15.43 31.26
C ALA A 51 44.57 -14.17 31.04
N ARG A 52 43.92 -13.06 30.63
CA ARG A 52 43.92 -11.77 31.35
C ARG A 52 42.75 -10.85 30.95
N ARG A 53 42.25 -10.13 31.96
CA ARG A 53 41.13 -9.16 31.98
C ARG A 53 41.46 -7.85 31.25
N GLY A 54 40.39 -7.17 30.81
CA GLY A 54 40.32 -5.74 30.46
C GLY A 54 38.98 -5.47 29.76
N GLU A 55 37.89 -5.39 30.51
CA GLU A 55 37.15 -4.14 30.82
C GLU A 55 36.36 -3.53 29.64
N ASN A 56 35.09 -3.92 29.64
CA ASN A 56 33.88 -3.19 29.24
C ASN A 56 34.02 -1.69 28.88
N VAL A 57 33.52 -1.33 27.70
CA VAL A 57 32.54 -0.23 27.58
C VAL A 57 31.47 -0.64 26.58
N ASN A 58 30.33 -1.03 27.14
CA ASN A 58 29.06 -1.24 26.45
C ASN A 58 28.44 0.15 26.24
N ARG A 59 28.21 0.58 25.00
CA ARG A 59 27.37 1.76 24.71
C ARG A 59 26.07 1.30 24.09
N SER A 60 25.07 1.25 24.96
CA SER A 60 23.66 1.04 24.73
C SER A 60 23.10 1.97 23.66
N LEU A 61 22.39 1.41 22.69
CA LEU A 61 21.22 2.03 22.07
C LEU A 61 20.05 1.09 22.32
N THR A 62 19.51 1.19 23.53
CA THR A 62 18.25 0.56 23.90
C THR A 62 17.13 1.46 23.40
N ALA A 63 16.69 1.27 22.16
CA ALA A 63 15.34 1.66 21.77
C ALA A 63 14.40 0.55 22.27
N CYS A 64 13.79 0.77 23.43
CA CYS A 64 12.72 -0.10 23.93
C CYS A 64 11.50 0.03 22.99
N ALA A 65 11.44 -0.79 21.95
CA ALA A 65 10.15 -1.18 21.38
C ALA A 65 9.52 -2.14 22.38
N VAL A 66 8.54 -1.66 23.17
CA VAL A 66 7.70 -2.56 23.97
C VAL A 66 6.79 -3.28 22.99
N VAL A 67 7.26 -4.41 22.46
CA VAL A 67 6.43 -5.34 21.71
C VAL A 67 5.64 -6.14 22.75
N ALA A 68 4.38 -5.79 22.97
CA ALA A 68 3.43 -6.69 23.62
C ALA A 68 3.15 -7.85 22.64
N LEU A 69 4.03 -8.84 22.62
CA LEU A 69 3.91 -10.02 21.76
C LEU A 69 2.83 -10.95 22.34
N PHE A 70 1.57 -10.70 22.02
CA PHE A 70 0.55 -11.74 22.13
C PHE A 70 0.59 -12.59 20.86
N SER A 71 1.47 -13.58 20.81
CA SER A 71 1.31 -14.72 19.91
C SER A 71 0.20 -15.62 20.45
N ALA A 72 -1.03 -15.12 20.40
CA ALA A 72 -2.23 -15.89 20.68
C ALA A 72 -3.10 -15.79 19.44
N ILE A 73 -3.34 -16.93 18.79
CA ILE A 73 -4.46 -17.07 17.85
C ILE A 73 -5.69 -16.56 18.59
N ALA A 74 -6.27 -15.46 18.10
CA ALA A 74 -7.38 -14.81 18.77
C ALA A 74 -8.56 -15.80 18.86
N ARG A 75 -8.83 -16.31 20.06
CA ARG A 75 -10.21 -16.73 20.36
C ARG A 75 -11.05 -15.47 20.21
N ALA A 76 -12.21 -15.58 19.57
CA ALA A 76 -13.18 -14.48 19.47
C ALA A 76 -13.27 -13.79 20.84
N ALA A 77 -12.79 -12.55 20.92
CA ALA A 77 -13.09 -11.72 22.06
C ALA A 77 -14.56 -11.36 21.90
N ASP A 78 -15.38 -11.62 22.91
CA ASP A 78 -16.74 -11.08 22.91
C ASP A 78 -16.63 -9.57 22.66
N ALA A 79 -17.42 -9.08 21.70
CA ALA A 79 -17.42 -7.67 21.36
C ALA A 79 -17.66 -6.87 22.66
N PRO A 80 -16.83 -5.84 22.95
CA PRO A 80 -16.95 -5.07 24.18
C PRO A 80 -18.37 -4.54 24.43
N ASP A 81 -18.72 -4.34 25.69
CA ASP A 81 -20.01 -3.75 26.06
C ASP A 81 -20.20 -2.40 25.36
N GLY A 82 -21.41 -2.18 24.82
CA GLY A 82 -21.77 -0.94 24.12
C GLY A 82 -21.37 -0.88 22.63
N VAL A 83 -20.81 -1.95 22.05
CA VAL A 83 -20.65 -2.07 20.59
C VAL A 83 -22.02 -2.29 19.93
N PRO A 84 -22.42 -1.50 18.92
CA PRO A 84 -23.68 -1.71 18.19
C PRO A 84 -23.77 -3.10 17.56
N GLU A 85 -24.98 -3.66 17.47
CA GLU A 85 -25.20 -5.03 16.96
C GLU A 85 -24.55 -5.27 15.59
N LEU A 86 -24.74 -4.33 14.66
CA LEU A 86 -24.18 -4.40 13.30
C LEU A 86 -22.64 -4.42 13.28
N ALA A 87 -21.98 -3.92 14.34
CA ALA A 87 -20.53 -3.88 14.48
C ALA A 87 -19.96 -5.06 15.30
N ARG A 88 -20.80 -5.90 15.92
CA ARG A 88 -20.32 -7.04 16.72
C ARG A 88 -19.53 -8.05 15.90
N ALA A 89 -19.93 -8.25 14.64
CA ALA A 89 -19.23 -9.14 13.71
C ALA A 89 -17.77 -8.74 13.45
N LEU A 90 -17.40 -7.48 13.70
CA LEU A 90 -16.03 -6.98 13.56
C LEU A 90 -15.06 -7.57 14.61
N TYR A 91 -15.59 -8.15 15.69
CA TYR A 91 -14.83 -8.76 16.78
C TYR A 91 -14.88 -10.30 16.73
N ALA A 92 -15.61 -10.86 15.76
CA ALA A 92 -15.72 -12.31 15.61
C ALA A 92 -14.38 -12.92 15.18
N ALA A 93 -14.26 -14.24 15.38
CA ALA A 93 -13.16 -15.01 14.81
C ALA A 93 -13.16 -14.85 13.29
N HIS A 94 -11.99 -14.57 12.73
CA HIS A 94 -11.80 -14.20 11.32
C HIS A 94 -10.65 -14.99 10.68
N GLY A 95 -10.27 -16.11 11.30
CA GLY A 95 -9.31 -17.06 10.77
C GLY A 95 -9.52 -18.44 11.36
N ASP A 96 -9.21 -19.47 10.57
CA ASP A 96 -9.27 -20.88 10.96
C ASP A 96 -7.89 -21.54 10.71
N PRO A 97 -7.28 -22.17 11.73
CA PRO A 97 -6.05 -22.93 11.58
C PRO A 97 -6.11 -23.94 10.43
N GLY A 98 -5.39 -23.62 9.34
CA GLY A 98 -5.30 -24.48 8.15
C GLY A 98 -6.17 -24.03 6.99
N ALA A 99 -7.30 -23.35 7.21
CA ALA A 99 -8.17 -22.85 6.15
C ALA A 99 -7.87 -21.39 5.73
N GLY A 100 -7.23 -20.59 6.60
CA GLY A 100 -6.87 -19.20 6.33
C GLY A 100 -7.84 -18.19 6.95
N PHE A 101 -7.72 -16.93 6.53
CA PHE A 101 -8.53 -15.81 7.02
C PHE A 101 -9.82 -15.62 6.21
N PHE A 102 -10.84 -15.05 6.83
CA PHE A 102 -12.13 -14.73 6.20
C PHE A 102 -12.77 -13.49 6.82
N THR A 103 -13.72 -12.87 6.12
CA THR A 103 -14.48 -11.72 6.64
C THR A 103 -15.82 -12.18 7.23
N PRO A 104 -16.04 -12.13 8.56
CA PRO A 104 -17.24 -12.69 9.20
C PRO A 104 -18.56 -12.06 8.76
N TRP A 105 -18.55 -10.79 8.35
CA TRP A 105 -19.76 -10.05 7.93
C TRP A 105 -19.96 -10.04 6.40
N SER A 106 -18.99 -10.54 5.63
CA SER A 106 -19.10 -10.50 4.17
C SER A 106 -19.99 -11.63 3.68
N GLN A 107 -20.99 -11.27 2.88
CA GLN A 107 -21.86 -12.23 2.18
C GLN A 107 -21.42 -12.45 0.73
N ASP A 108 -20.13 -12.24 0.45
CA ASP A 108 -19.59 -12.30 -0.90
C ASP A 108 -19.89 -13.65 -1.58
N PRO A 109 -20.78 -13.69 -2.60
CA PRO A 109 -21.17 -14.92 -3.26
C PRO A 109 -20.17 -15.33 -4.34
N ARG A 110 -19.03 -14.63 -4.48
CA ARG A 110 -18.12 -14.85 -5.59
C ARG A 110 -17.45 -16.20 -5.51
N SER A 111 -17.32 -16.80 -6.70
CA SER A 111 -16.59 -18.02 -6.92
C SER A 111 -15.59 -17.84 -8.06
N VAL A 112 -14.74 -18.83 -8.29
CA VAL A 112 -13.87 -18.89 -9.47
C VAL A 112 -14.66 -18.72 -10.78
N TRP A 113 -15.92 -19.19 -10.82
CA TRP A 113 -16.81 -19.00 -11.96
C TRP A 113 -17.25 -17.56 -12.14
N SER A 114 -17.41 -16.80 -11.04
CA SER A 114 -17.72 -15.37 -11.10
C SER A 114 -16.59 -14.59 -11.77
N LEU A 115 -15.33 -14.93 -11.46
CA LEU A 115 -14.17 -14.30 -12.11
C LEU A 115 -14.09 -14.64 -13.60
N LEU A 116 -14.28 -15.92 -13.97
CA LEU A 116 -14.32 -16.34 -15.37
C LEU A 116 -15.46 -15.67 -16.14
N ARG A 117 -16.64 -15.56 -15.51
CA ARG A 117 -17.79 -14.86 -16.08
C ARG A 117 -17.48 -13.40 -16.38
N TRP A 118 -16.81 -12.72 -15.47
CA TRP A 118 -16.38 -11.35 -15.71
C TRP A 118 -15.39 -11.29 -16.89
N GLN A 119 -14.29 -12.03 -16.81
CA GLN A 119 -13.19 -11.92 -17.77
C GLN A 119 -13.54 -12.38 -19.20
N LEU A 120 -14.42 -13.38 -19.36
CA LEU A 120 -14.68 -14.00 -20.66
C LEU A 120 -16.05 -13.68 -21.25
N PHE A 121 -17.03 -13.36 -20.40
CA PHE A 121 -18.43 -13.29 -20.83
C PHE A 121 -19.11 -11.95 -20.51
N SER A 122 -18.49 -11.11 -19.67
CA SER A 122 -19.05 -9.80 -19.37
C SER A 122 -18.53 -8.79 -20.38
N ARG A 123 -19.47 -8.12 -21.06
CA ARG A 123 -19.14 -6.99 -21.90
C ARG A 123 -18.80 -5.82 -20.98
N ASN A 124 -17.60 -5.27 -21.12
CA ASN A 124 -17.27 -4.01 -20.45
C ASN A 124 -18.23 -2.92 -20.96
N GLU A 125 -18.96 -2.31 -20.04
CA GLU A 125 -19.95 -1.25 -20.32
C GLU A 125 -19.26 0.09 -20.61
N TYR A 126 -17.99 0.23 -20.24
CA TYR A 126 -17.17 1.41 -20.48
C TYR A 126 -16.36 1.29 -21.77
N ASP A 127 -16.23 2.42 -22.47
CA ASP A 127 -15.26 2.56 -23.55
C ASP A 127 -13.91 2.98 -22.97
N LYS A 128 -12.90 2.12 -23.16
CA LYS A 128 -11.50 2.34 -22.75
C LYS A 128 -10.55 2.52 -23.94
N SER A 129 -11.09 2.86 -25.11
CA SER A 129 -10.29 3.12 -26.31
C SER A 129 -9.44 4.39 -26.20
N ALA A 130 -9.91 5.38 -25.43
CA ALA A 130 -9.16 6.59 -25.14
C ALA A 130 -8.15 6.35 -24.00
N ALA A 131 -6.94 6.91 -24.14
CA ALA A 131 -5.96 6.91 -23.07
C ALA A 131 -6.48 7.76 -21.89
N PRO A 132 -6.34 7.28 -20.63
CA PRO A 132 -6.82 8.01 -19.47
C PRO A 132 -6.02 9.29 -19.24
N ALA A 133 -6.71 10.37 -18.88
CA ALA A 133 -6.10 11.66 -18.54
C ALA A 133 -5.81 11.72 -17.03
N ILE A 134 -4.58 11.34 -16.66
CA ILE A 134 -4.15 11.33 -15.25
C ILE A 134 -3.39 12.63 -14.93
N PRO A 135 -3.86 13.44 -13.97
CA PRO A 135 -3.15 14.65 -13.57
C PRO A 135 -1.88 14.31 -12.80
N ILE A 136 -0.77 14.97 -13.16
CA ILE A 136 0.56 14.76 -12.57
C ILE A 136 1.17 16.12 -12.25
N VAL A 137 1.76 16.24 -11.05
CA VAL A 137 2.56 17.37 -10.61
C VAL A 137 3.99 16.89 -10.41
N ALA A 138 4.96 17.62 -10.98
CA ALA A 138 6.37 17.29 -10.79
C ALA A 138 6.77 17.55 -9.32
N ASN A 139 7.31 16.54 -8.67
CA ASN A 139 7.74 16.62 -7.27
C ASN A 139 9.03 15.80 -7.10
N ASP A 140 10.08 16.46 -6.61
CA ASP A 140 11.40 15.85 -6.41
C ASP A 140 11.55 15.21 -5.01
N GLY A 141 10.51 15.27 -4.19
CA GLY A 141 10.43 14.68 -2.86
C GLY A 141 11.20 15.45 -1.79
N ARG A 142 11.76 16.63 -2.08
CA ARG A 142 12.54 17.41 -1.10
C ARG A 142 11.75 17.76 0.17
N GLY A 143 10.44 17.95 0.06
CA GLY A 143 9.56 18.22 1.20
C GLY A 143 9.51 17.09 2.23
N LEU A 144 9.91 15.86 1.87
CA LEU A 144 9.98 14.73 2.82
C LEU A 144 11.23 14.78 3.71
N ALA A 145 12.23 15.60 3.38
CA ALA A 145 13.50 15.65 4.10
C ALA A 145 13.56 16.75 5.18
N THR A 146 12.64 17.71 5.16
CA THR A 146 12.67 18.90 6.03
C THR A 146 11.48 18.88 6.98
N PRO A 147 11.67 18.84 8.31
CA PRO A 147 10.57 18.81 9.26
C PRO A 147 9.53 19.90 8.99
N GLU A 148 8.25 19.52 9.00
CA GLU A 148 7.13 20.45 8.79
C GLU A 148 6.31 20.61 10.08
N HIS A 149 5.87 21.85 10.36
CA HIS A 149 5.01 22.15 11.51
C HIS A 149 3.56 21.66 11.28
N SER A 150 3.02 21.85 10.07
CA SER A 150 1.74 21.31 9.64
C SER A 150 1.91 19.93 9.01
N ALA A 151 0.93 19.02 9.19
CA ALA A 151 0.97 17.74 8.49
C ALA A 151 0.76 17.93 6.99
N SER A 152 1.47 17.18 6.15
CA SER A 152 1.30 17.19 4.71
C SER A 152 1.21 15.78 4.11
N PHE A 153 0.49 15.67 3.01
CA PHE A 153 0.17 14.42 2.32
C PHE A 153 0.57 14.56 0.86
N THR A 154 1.59 13.79 0.46
CA THR A 154 1.96 13.67 -0.95
C THR A 154 1.34 12.41 -1.52
N TRP A 155 0.51 12.55 -2.56
CA TRP A 155 -0.03 11.37 -3.25
C TRP A 155 0.98 10.83 -4.26
N VAL A 156 1.65 9.73 -3.91
CA VAL A 156 2.66 9.09 -4.76
C VAL A 156 2.00 8.29 -5.89
N GLY A 157 0.71 7.95 -5.74
CA GLY A 157 -0.12 7.25 -6.71
C GLY A 157 -0.58 5.89 -6.19
N HIS A 158 -1.72 5.43 -6.70
CA HIS A 158 -2.46 4.26 -6.23
C HIS A 158 -2.90 4.44 -4.78
N ALA A 159 -2.61 3.48 -3.89
CA ALA A 159 -2.80 3.58 -2.44
C ALA A 159 -1.60 4.18 -1.70
N THR A 160 -0.57 4.64 -2.43
CA THR A 160 0.64 5.19 -1.81
C THR A 160 0.53 6.67 -1.48
N PHE A 161 0.53 6.99 -0.20
CA PHE A 161 0.81 8.32 0.33
C PHE A 161 2.16 8.34 1.03
N ALA A 162 2.85 9.48 0.90
CA ALA A 162 3.90 9.88 1.83
C ALA A 162 3.34 10.98 2.72
N ILE A 163 3.20 10.69 4.01
CA ILE A 163 2.62 11.56 5.02
C ILE A 163 3.76 12.13 5.86
N HIS A 164 3.88 13.45 5.91
CA HIS A 164 4.82 14.13 6.79
C HIS A 164 4.06 14.73 7.96
N ASP A 165 4.41 14.39 9.20
CA ASP A 165 3.81 15.02 10.38
C ASP A 165 4.84 15.18 11.50
N GLY A 166 5.31 16.42 11.68
CA GLY A 166 6.40 16.75 12.58
C GLY A 166 7.75 16.37 11.98
N ALA A 167 8.43 15.42 12.61
CA ALA A 167 9.70 14.86 12.11
C ALA A 167 9.54 13.48 11.47
N ASP A 168 8.31 12.94 11.45
CA ASP A 168 8.05 11.57 11.01
C ASP A 168 7.50 11.55 9.58
N VAL A 169 7.97 10.59 8.79
CA VAL A 169 7.39 10.25 7.48
C VAL A 169 6.76 8.86 7.54
N ILE A 170 5.48 8.78 7.18
CA ILE A 170 4.73 7.53 7.03
C ILE A 170 4.49 7.23 5.55
N LEU A 171 4.68 5.97 5.16
CA LEU A 171 4.24 5.46 3.87
C LEU A 171 3.05 4.52 4.03
N THR A 172 2.00 4.70 3.22
CA THR A 172 0.91 3.72 3.08
C THR A 172 1.15 2.88 1.84
N ASP A 173 1.05 1.55 1.90
CA ASP A 173 1.15 0.63 0.76
C ASP A 173 2.15 1.08 -0.32
N PRO A 174 3.44 1.25 0.02
CA PRO A 174 4.38 1.89 -0.89
C PRO A 174 4.62 1.03 -2.13
N HIS A 175 4.28 1.59 -3.29
CA HIS A 175 4.45 0.95 -4.60
C HIS A 175 5.12 1.91 -5.60
N PHE A 176 6.41 1.68 -5.84
CA PHE A 176 7.26 2.43 -6.77
C PHE A 176 7.67 1.61 -8.01
N GLY A 177 7.43 0.29 -8.01
CA GLY A 177 7.72 -0.57 -9.14
C GLY A 177 6.88 -0.24 -10.38
N GLU A 178 7.36 -0.67 -11.56
CA GLU A 178 6.68 -0.44 -12.83
C GLU A 178 5.41 -1.28 -13.01
N ARG A 179 5.24 -2.36 -12.22
CA ARG A 179 4.19 -3.36 -12.41
C ARG A 179 3.67 -3.94 -11.09
N ALA A 180 2.37 -4.18 -11.05
CA ALA A 180 1.71 -4.98 -10.03
C ALA A 180 1.54 -6.44 -10.50
N LEU A 181 2.63 -7.18 -10.66
CA LEU A 181 2.71 -8.47 -11.38
C LEU A 181 2.43 -8.36 -12.89
N LEU A 182 1.17 -8.17 -13.30
CA LEU A 182 0.77 -8.07 -14.71
C LEU A 182 0.45 -6.63 -15.14
N PRO A 183 -0.42 -5.87 -14.46
CA PRO A 183 -0.74 -4.51 -14.85
C PRO A 183 0.51 -3.63 -14.77
N LYS A 184 0.74 -2.86 -15.83
CA LYS A 184 1.80 -1.85 -15.86
C LYS A 184 1.24 -0.57 -15.27
N ARG A 185 2.07 0.12 -14.48
CA ARG A 185 1.76 1.47 -14.01
C ARG A 185 1.56 2.40 -15.20
N LEU A 186 0.49 3.18 -15.18
CA LEU A 186 0.12 4.12 -16.25
C LEU A 186 1.03 5.35 -16.25
N VAL A 187 1.53 5.72 -15.07
CA VAL A 187 2.28 6.95 -14.80
C VAL A 187 3.36 6.68 -13.74
N PRO A 188 4.50 7.38 -13.75
CA PRO A 188 5.54 7.18 -12.72
C PRO A 188 5.04 7.50 -11.30
N PRO A 189 5.74 7.01 -10.25
CA PRO A 189 5.49 7.45 -8.87
C PRO A 189 5.63 8.97 -8.73
N GLY A 190 4.77 9.57 -7.89
CA GLY A 190 4.69 11.02 -7.70
C GLY A 190 5.93 11.65 -7.05
N VAL A 191 6.79 10.84 -6.42
CA VAL A 191 8.10 11.25 -5.89
C VAL A 191 9.13 10.16 -6.20
N PRO A 192 10.43 10.49 -6.27
CA PRO A 192 11.45 9.46 -6.40
C PRO A 192 11.58 8.64 -5.11
N LEU A 193 11.76 7.32 -5.23
CA LEU A 193 11.98 6.41 -4.08
C LEU A 193 13.17 6.85 -3.21
N THR A 194 14.20 7.45 -3.82
CA THR A 194 15.38 7.97 -3.11
C THR A 194 15.10 9.17 -2.21
N ALA A 195 13.93 9.80 -2.31
CA ALA A 195 13.53 10.89 -1.41
C ALA A 195 12.93 10.39 -0.10
N VAL A 196 12.61 9.09 0.01
CA VAL A 196 12.10 8.53 1.27
C VAL A 196 13.21 8.54 2.32
N PRO A 197 13.02 9.19 3.48
CA PRO A 197 14.05 9.28 4.48
C PRO A 197 14.24 7.92 5.21
N PRO A 198 15.46 7.60 5.70
CA PRO A 198 15.75 6.30 6.31
C PRO A 198 14.97 5.98 7.59
N ASP A 199 14.48 6.99 8.30
CA ASP A 199 13.73 6.88 9.55
C ASP A 199 12.20 6.77 9.35
N ALA A 200 11.75 6.82 8.09
CA ALA A 200 10.36 6.57 7.73
C ALA A 200 9.88 5.19 8.22
N PHE A 201 8.58 5.08 8.45
CA PHE A 201 7.92 3.79 8.65
C PHE A 201 6.79 3.61 7.66
N ALA A 202 6.40 2.36 7.43
CA ALA A 202 5.42 2.00 6.42
C ALA A 202 4.36 1.07 6.99
N VAL A 203 3.13 1.23 6.50
CA VAL A 203 2.03 0.31 6.75
C VAL A 203 1.66 -0.42 5.46
N ILE A 204 1.37 -1.72 5.56
CA ILE A 204 0.84 -2.53 4.46
C ILE A 204 -0.59 -2.94 4.80
N SER A 205 -1.56 -2.70 3.93
CA SER A 205 -2.95 -3.10 4.14
C SER A 205 -3.17 -4.59 3.87
N HIS A 206 -2.60 -5.14 2.79
CA HIS A 206 -2.76 -6.54 2.38
C HIS A 206 -1.73 -6.96 1.30
N ALA A 207 -1.77 -8.23 0.86
CA ALA A 207 -0.69 -8.82 0.08
C ALA A 207 -0.81 -8.71 -1.46
N HIS A 208 -1.84 -8.05 -2.00
CA HIS A 208 -1.98 -7.89 -3.46
C HIS A 208 -0.79 -7.11 -4.04
N TYR A 209 -0.48 -7.39 -5.31
CA TYR A 209 0.75 -6.92 -5.94
C TYR A 209 0.82 -5.40 -6.13
N ASP A 210 -0.33 -4.74 -6.19
CA ASP A 210 -0.47 -3.29 -6.30
C ASP A 210 -0.36 -2.57 -4.94
N HIS A 211 -0.39 -3.30 -3.82
CA HIS A 211 -0.26 -2.76 -2.45
C HIS A 211 1.02 -3.18 -1.73
N LEU A 212 1.51 -4.39 -2.03
CA LEU A 212 2.76 -4.93 -1.51
C LEU A 212 3.73 -5.11 -2.66
N ASP A 213 4.56 -4.10 -2.95
CA ASP A 213 5.53 -4.17 -4.03
C ASP A 213 6.90 -4.68 -3.54
N ALA A 214 7.34 -5.84 -4.06
CA ALA A 214 8.63 -6.41 -3.70
C ALA A 214 9.80 -5.50 -4.10
N TYR A 215 9.72 -4.83 -5.26
CA TYR A 215 10.76 -3.90 -5.70
C TYR A 215 10.93 -2.76 -4.69
N THR A 216 9.82 -2.16 -4.26
CA THR A 216 9.83 -1.09 -3.27
C THR A 216 10.38 -1.56 -1.93
N VAL A 217 9.92 -2.69 -1.42
CA VAL A 217 10.39 -3.25 -0.15
C VAL A 217 11.91 -3.51 -0.20
N ASP A 218 12.41 -4.06 -1.31
CA ASP A 218 13.84 -4.37 -1.49
C ASP A 218 14.70 -3.12 -1.73
N ALA A 219 14.13 -2.04 -2.29
CA ALA A 219 14.85 -0.81 -2.60
C ALA A 219 14.86 0.23 -1.47
N LEU A 220 13.85 0.21 -0.59
CA LEU A 220 13.78 1.12 0.55
C LEU A 220 14.92 0.85 1.58
N PRO A 221 15.31 1.87 2.37
CA PRO A 221 16.31 1.69 3.42
C PRO A 221 15.96 0.55 4.38
N ALA A 222 16.93 -0.28 4.74
CA ALA A 222 16.72 -1.43 5.62
C ALA A 222 16.25 -1.04 7.05
N SER A 223 16.44 0.24 7.43
CA SER A 223 16.00 0.83 8.69
C SER A 223 14.49 1.08 8.75
N VAL A 224 13.80 1.14 7.60
CA VAL A 224 12.36 1.36 7.54
C VAL A 224 11.65 0.30 8.38
N GLN A 225 10.81 0.77 9.29
CA GLN A 225 9.95 -0.10 10.09
C GLN A 225 8.66 -0.39 9.35
N TRP A 226 8.24 -1.65 9.34
CA TRP A 226 7.04 -2.11 8.67
C TRP A 226 5.98 -2.55 9.68
N PHE A 227 4.76 -2.08 9.49
CA PHE A 227 3.57 -2.57 10.19
C PHE A 227 2.69 -3.27 9.17
N VAL A 228 2.41 -4.54 9.41
CA VAL A 228 1.79 -5.42 8.42
C VAL A 228 0.70 -6.27 9.08
N PRO A 229 -0.35 -6.65 8.33
CA PRO A 229 -1.34 -7.59 8.82
C PRO A 229 -0.71 -8.96 9.10
N LEU A 230 -1.31 -9.69 10.03
CA LEU A 230 -0.89 -11.03 10.44
C LEU A 230 -0.64 -11.97 9.24
N GLY A 231 0.50 -12.67 9.25
CA GLY A 231 0.89 -13.64 8.21
C GLY A 231 1.75 -13.04 7.09
N LEU A 232 2.18 -11.78 7.20
CA LEU A 232 3.12 -11.16 6.27
C LEU A 232 4.55 -11.02 6.81
N GLY A 233 4.79 -11.20 8.11
CA GLY A 233 6.12 -10.89 8.67
C GLY A 233 7.22 -11.77 8.12
N ASP A 234 6.98 -13.06 7.90
CA ASP A 234 7.98 -13.95 7.32
C ASP A 234 8.36 -13.54 5.89
N TRP A 235 7.39 -13.08 5.09
CA TRP A 235 7.66 -12.56 3.76
C TRP A 235 8.64 -11.38 3.76
N PHE A 236 8.54 -10.50 4.77
CA PHE A 236 9.47 -9.38 4.99
C PHE A 236 10.82 -9.87 5.54
N ARG A 237 10.83 -10.75 6.54
CA ARG A 237 12.06 -11.28 7.15
C ARG A 237 12.92 -12.03 6.14
N GLU A 238 12.31 -12.84 5.28
CA GLU A 238 12.99 -13.55 4.18
C GLU A 238 13.62 -12.60 3.16
N ARG A 239 13.19 -11.34 3.09
CA ARG A 239 13.76 -10.28 2.24
C ARG A 239 14.79 -9.42 2.96
N GLY A 240 15.23 -9.82 4.14
CA GLY A 240 16.17 -9.04 4.94
C GLY A 240 15.56 -7.75 5.50
N ARG A 241 14.25 -7.76 5.78
CA ARG A 241 13.52 -6.69 6.47
C ARG A 241 13.06 -7.15 7.85
N PRO A 242 13.98 -7.25 8.84
CA PRO A 242 13.65 -7.77 10.16
C PRO A 242 12.85 -6.79 11.02
N ASN A 243 12.86 -5.49 10.69
CA ASN A 243 12.11 -4.46 11.39
C ASN A 243 10.63 -4.47 10.95
N VAL A 244 9.94 -5.56 11.22
CA VAL A 244 8.54 -5.79 10.84
C VAL A 244 7.71 -6.21 12.06
N VAL A 245 6.57 -5.56 12.23
CA VAL A 245 5.58 -5.81 13.27
C VAL A 245 4.32 -6.35 12.62
N GLU A 246 3.95 -7.57 12.97
CA GLU A 246 2.70 -8.20 12.52
C GLU A 246 1.59 -7.91 13.51
N LEU A 247 0.45 -7.46 13.01
CA LEU A 247 -0.72 -7.13 13.84
C LEU A 247 -1.97 -7.81 13.30
N ASP A 248 -2.71 -8.42 14.22
CA ASP A 248 -4.07 -8.87 14.00
C ASP A 248 -5.07 -7.71 14.14
N TRP A 249 -6.31 -7.89 13.70
CA TRP A 249 -7.35 -6.88 13.88
C TRP A 249 -7.50 -6.48 15.34
N TRP A 250 -7.69 -5.19 15.57
CA TRP A 250 -7.77 -4.51 16.86
C TRP A 250 -6.47 -4.49 17.68
N GLN A 251 -5.39 -5.10 17.20
CA GLN A 251 -4.08 -4.93 17.81
C GLN A 251 -3.45 -3.60 17.41
N SER A 252 -2.63 -3.07 18.31
CA SER A 252 -1.87 -1.85 18.08
C SER A 252 -0.39 -2.07 18.42
N ALA A 253 0.47 -1.30 17.78
CA ALA A 253 1.87 -1.16 18.16
C ALA A 253 2.25 0.31 18.26
N GLU A 254 3.31 0.60 19.01
CA GLU A 254 3.84 1.95 19.20
C GLU A 254 5.12 2.17 18.39
N ARG A 255 5.27 3.39 17.85
CA ARG A 255 6.51 3.88 17.24
C ARG A 255 6.71 5.35 17.60
N GLY A 256 7.57 5.60 18.59
CA GLY A 256 7.72 6.95 19.12
C GLY A 256 6.39 7.47 19.65
N ARG A 257 5.89 8.58 19.08
CA ARG A 257 4.58 9.15 19.43
C ARG A 257 3.38 8.46 18.75
N TRP A 258 3.63 7.57 17.79
CA TRP A 258 2.58 6.96 16.99
C TRP A 258 2.04 5.72 17.65
N LYS A 259 0.71 5.63 17.75
CA LYS A 259 -0.03 4.39 17.97
C LYS A 259 -0.64 3.96 16.65
N ILE A 260 -0.23 2.80 16.17
CA ILE A 260 -0.61 2.26 14.85
C ILE A 260 -1.52 1.06 15.12
N THR A 261 -2.79 1.17 14.72
CA THR A 261 -3.82 0.16 15.01
C THR A 261 -4.28 -0.52 13.74
N CYS A 262 -4.16 -1.83 13.70
CA CYS A 262 -4.69 -2.69 12.65
C CYS A 262 -6.20 -2.83 12.84
N LEU A 263 -6.99 -2.41 11.85
CA LEU A 263 -8.44 -2.41 11.90
C LEU A 263 -9.04 -3.38 10.89
N PRO A 264 -10.21 -3.97 11.21
CA PRO A 264 -10.90 -4.82 10.26
C PRO A 264 -11.20 -4.13 8.92
N SER A 265 -11.25 -4.91 7.84
CA SER A 265 -11.61 -4.43 6.50
C SER A 265 -12.40 -5.51 5.73
N GLN A 266 -13.30 -5.10 4.84
CA GLN A 266 -14.04 -6.00 3.95
C GLN A 266 -13.26 -6.21 2.64
N HIS A 267 -12.23 -7.04 2.68
CA HIS A 267 -11.41 -7.40 1.53
C HIS A 267 -10.90 -8.85 1.63
N TRP A 268 -9.82 -9.16 0.93
CA TRP A 268 -9.16 -10.46 0.91
C TRP A 268 -7.67 -10.26 0.56
N SER A 269 -6.90 -11.35 0.59
CA SER A 269 -5.46 -11.31 0.31
C SER A 269 -5.06 -12.45 -0.61
N ARG A 270 -4.16 -12.17 -1.56
CA ARG A 270 -3.56 -13.21 -2.40
C ARG A 270 -2.20 -12.81 -2.94
N ARG A 271 -1.24 -13.72 -2.79
CA ARG A 271 0.10 -13.56 -3.35
C ARG A 271 0.73 -14.91 -3.66
N LEU A 272 1.49 -14.97 -4.75
CA LEU A 272 2.25 -16.19 -5.06
C LEU A 272 3.31 -16.41 -3.98
N GLY A 273 3.44 -17.65 -3.49
CA GLY A 273 4.31 -18.00 -2.37
C GLY A 273 3.68 -17.84 -1.00
N ILE A 274 2.64 -17.01 -0.85
CA ILE A 274 1.86 -16.88 0.40
C ILE A 274 0.58 -17.72 0.32
N GLY A 275 -0.15 -17.62 -0.79
CA GLY A 275 -1.44 -18.26 -1.02
C GLY A 275 -2.62 -17.28 -0.98
N THR A 276 -3.84 -17.80 -1.13
CA THR A 276 -5.08 -17.02 -0.99
C THR A 276 -5.52 -17.04 0.46
N ASN A 277 -5.79 -15.86 1.03
CA ASN A 277 -6.19 -15.63 2.43
C ASN A 277 -5.29 -16.32 3.46
N ARG A 278 -4.01 -16.50 3.13
CA ARG A 278 -3.00 -17.03 4.06
C ARG A 278 -2.29 -15.94 4.86
N SER A 279 -2.47 -14.70 4.46
CA SER A 279 -2.22 -13.51 5.28
C SER A 279 -3.50 -12.69 5.39
N LEU A 280 -3.58 -11.90 6.46
CA LEU A 280 -4.72 -11.03 6.74
C LEU A 280 -4.66 -9.76 5.86
N TRP A 281 -5.77 -9.02 5.83
CA TRP A 281 -5.93 -7.69 5.22
C TRP A 281 -6.53 -6.75 6.25
N CYS A 282 -6.25 -5.45 6.17
CA CYS A 282 -6.69 -4.50 7.19
C CYS A 282 -6.78 -3.06 6.67
N ALA A 283 -7.48 -2.23 7.42
CA ALA A 283 -7.30 -0.78 7.42
C ALA A 283 -6.35 -0.39 8.57
N TRP A 284 -5.80 0.82 8.53
CA TRP A 284 -4.90 1.34 9.56
C TRP A 284 -5.42 2.64 10.16
N LEU A 285 -5.45 2.72 11.49
CA LEU A 285 -5.55 3.98 12.21
C LEU A 285 -4.16 4.38 12.72
N LEU A 286 -3.68 5.53 12.26
CA LEU A 286 -2.40 6.14 12.62
C LEU A 286 -2.70 7.29 13.57
N ASP A 287 -2.52 7.08 14.87
CA ASP A 287 -2.76 8.10 15.90
C ASP A 287 -1.41 8.66 16.38
N SER A 288 -1.19 9.96 16.14
CA SER A 288 0.05 10.66 16.46
C SER A 288 0.05 11.28 17.87
N GLY A 289 -1.02 11.06 18.64
CA GLY A 289 -1.34 11.70 19.91
C GLY A 289 -2.04 13.05 19.74
N VAL A 290 -1.85 13.71 18.60
CA VAL A 290 -2.44 15.02 18.26
C VAL A 290 -3.31 14.98 17.01
N ARG A 291 -3.07 14.04 16.09
CA ARG A 291 -3.82 13.86 14.85
C ARG A 291 -4.08 12.38 14.61
N ARG A 292 -5.21 12.05 13.97
CA ARG A 292 -5.60 10.69 13.59
C ARG A 292 -5.80 10.58 12.09
N TYR A 293 -5.06 9.68 11.46
CA TYR A 293 -5.21 9.37 10.05
C TYR A 293 -5.76 7.97 9.88
N PHE A 294 -6.77 7.82 9.03
CA PHE A 294 -7.34 6.54 8.67
C PHE A 294 -6.94 6.19 7.24
N PHE A 295 -6.27 5.07 7.07
CA PHE A 295 -5.92 4.51 5.78
C PHE A 295 -6.75 3.25 5.55
N ALA A 296 -7.67 3.29 4.59
CA ALA A 296 -8.63 2.21 4.38
C ALA A 296 -8.00 0.94 3.78
N GLY A 297 -6.86 1.05 3.10
CA GLY A 297 -6.43 0.05 2.13
C GLY A 297 -7.52 -0.17 1.07
N ASP A 298 -7.60 -1.40 0.57
CA ASP A 298 -8.74 -1.85 -0.23
C ASP A 298 -9.84 -2.41 0.66
N THR A 299 -11.07 -2.04 0.33
CA THR A 299 -12.24 -2.47 1.09
C THR A 299 -13.53 -2.20 0.31
N GLY A 300 -14.51 -3.08 0.45
CA GLY A 300 -15.90 -2.78 0.13
C GLY A 300 -16.57 -1.98 1.25
N TYR A 301 -17.71 -1.34 0.97
CA TYR A 301 -18.44 -0.62 2.00
C TYR A 301 -19.05 -1.57 3.06
N PHE A 302 -18.89 -1.25 4.35
CA PHE A 302 -19.38 -2.06 5.48
C PHE A 302 -19.53 -1.24 6.77
N ALA A 303 -20.17 -1.82 7.78
CA ALA A 303 -20.49 -1.16 9.05
C ALA A 303 -19.28 -0.73 9.90
N GLY A 304 -18.07 -1.19 9.56
CA GLY A 304 -16.84 -0.82 10.25
C GLY A 304 -16.61 0.68 10.26
N PHE A 305 -16.91 1.39 9.17
CA PHE A 305 -16.69 2.84 9.09
C PHE A 305 -17.44 3.61 10.17
N ALA A 306 -18.71 3.29 10.40
CA ALA A 306 -19.53 3.93 11.44
C ALA A 306 -19.02 3.60 12.85
N GLU A 307 -18.56 2.37 13.08
CA GLU A 307 -17.96 1.96 14.35
C GLU A 307 -16.62 2.67 14.59
N TYR A 308 -15.78 2.81 13.57
CA TYR A 308 -14.51 3.53 13.67
C TYR A 308 -14.73 5.01 13.94
N GLY A 309 -15.70 5.64 13.27
CA GLY A 309 -16.09 7.02 13.54
C GLY A 309 -16.65 7.21 14.95
N ARG A 310 -17.40 6.23 15.49
CA ARG A 310 -17.87 6.23 16.88
C ARG A 310 -16.73 6.09 17.88
N ARG A 311 -15.77 5.19 17.62
CA ARG A 311 -14.72 4.82 18.58
C ARG A 311 -13.51 5.76 18.57
N PHE A 312 -13.13 6.25 17.40
CA PHE A 312 -11.89 7.00 17.19
C PHE A 312 -12.11 8.45 16.74
N GLY A 313 -13.36 8.83 16.45
CA GLY A 313 -13.72 10.17 16.00
C GLY A 313 -13.32 11.28 16.99
N PRO A 314 -12.98 12.47 16.50
CA PRO A 314 -12.85 12.83 15.09
C PRO A 314 -11.59 12.21 14.46
N ILE A 315 -11.71 11.76 13.21
CA ILE A 315 -10.58 11.37 12.36
C ILE A 315 -10.19 12.60 11.56
N ASP A 316 -8.92 12.98 11.56
CA ASP A 316 -8.48 14.21 10.91
C ASP A 316 -8.43 14.05 9.38
N VAL A 317 -7.87 12.93 8.91
CA VAL A 317 -7.77 12.62 7.47
C VAL A 317 -8.12 11.16 7.23
N ALA A 318 -9.03 10.90 6.29
CA ALA A 318 -9.35 9.57 5.79
C ALA A 318 -8.86 9.41 4.35
N MET A 319 -7.94 8.48 4.11
CA MET A 319 -7.49 8.07 2.79
C MET A 319 -8.35 6.90 2.32
N LEU A 320 -9.21 7.14 1.33
CA LEU A 320 -10.27 6.21 0.91
C LEU A 320 -10.16 5.85 -0.58
N PRO A 321 -10.24 4.55 -0.96
CA PRO A 321 -10.19 4.14 -2.35
C PRO A 321 -11.45 4.59 -3.08
N ILE A 322 -11.30 5.02 -4.34
CA ILE A 322 -12.42 5.39 -5.21
C ILE A 322 -12.43 4.64 -6.54
N GLY A 323 -11.41 3.81 -6.81
CA GLY A 323 -11.26 3.03 -8.04
C GLY A 323 -11.37 1.52 -7.78
N ALA A 324 -11.11 0.74 -8.84
CA ALA A 324 -11.24 -0.72 -8.88
C ALA A 324 -12.66 -1.25 -8.62
N TYR A 325 -13.69 -0.47 -8.96
CA TYR A 325 -15.05 -0.74 -8.51
C TYR A 325 -15.96 -1.38 -9.57
N ALA A 326 -15.58 -1.47 -10.84
CA ALA A 326 -16.44 -2.05 -11.88
C ALA A 326 -15.99 -3.45 -12.34
N PRO A 327 -16.93 -4.37 -12.63
CA PRO A 327 -18.39 -4.17 -12.60
C PRO A 327 -18.95 -4.32 -11.18
N ARG A 328 -19.95 -3.52 -10.81
CA ARG A 328 -20.47 -3.46 -9.42
C ARG A 328 -20.98 -4.79 -8.89
N TRP A 329 -21.60 -5.62 -9.74
CA TRP A 329 -22.11 -6.94 -9.33
C TRP A 329 -21.00 -7.87 -8.80
N PHE A 330 -19.75 -7.64 -9.21
CA PHE A 330 -18.58 -8.40 -8.78
C PHE A 330 -17.75 -7.63 -7.74
N MET A 331 -17.45 -6.36 -8.00
CA MET A 331 -16.47 -5.61 -7.20
C MET A 331 -17.00 -5.06 -5.88
N ARG A 332 -18.31 -4.82 -5.74
CA ARG A 332 -18.89 -4.12 -4.57
C ARG A 332 -18.55 -4.73 -3.20
N TRP A 333 -18.24 -6.02 -3.16
CA TRP A 333 -17.91 -6.72 -1.92
C TRP A 333 -16.52 -6.37 -1.41
N GLN A 334 -15.63 -5.89 -2.29
CA GLN A 334 -14.20 -5.71 -2.01
C GLN A 334 -13.65 -4.33 -2.39
N HIS A 335 -14.39 -3.55 -3.20
CA HIS A 335 -14.01 -2.19 -3.57
C HIS A 335 -15.23 -1.27 -3.52
N MET A 336 -15.05 -0.16 -2.80
CA MET A 336 -15.96 0.98 -2.83
C MET A 336 -15.94 1.67 -4.19
N ASP A 337 -17.11 2.14 -4.62
CA ASP A 337 -17.18 3.19 -5.65
C ASP A 337 -17.08 4.59 -5.01
N PRO A 338 -16.99 5.69 -5.79
CA PRO A 338 -16.86 7.04 -5.23
C PRO A 338 -18.02 7.43 -4.29
N ALA A 339 -19.24 6.95 -4.51
CA ALA A 339 -20.39 7.26 -3.66
C ALA A 339 -20.28 6.54 -2.31
N GLU A 340 -19.89 5.28 -2.31
CA GLU A 340 -19.58 4.51 -1.11
C GLU A 340 -18.39 5.09 -0.33
N ALA A 341 -17.38 5.62 -1.01
CA ALA A 341 -16.26 6.31 -0.37
C ALA A 341 -16.70 7.60 0.34
N VAL A 342 -17.59 8.40 -0.27
CA VAL A 342 -18.19 9.58 0.37
C VAL A 342 -19.03 9.18 1.59
N GLN A 343 -19.79 8.09 1.49
CA GLN A 343 -20.55 7.56 2.62
C GLN A 343 -19.61 7.11 3.76
N ALA A 344 -18.55 6.36 3.44
CA ALA A 344 -17.54 5.95 4.41
C ALA A 344 -16.86 7.15 5.09
N TRP A 345 -16.54 8.21 4.36
CA TRP A 345 -16.02 9.46 4.92
C TRP A 345 -16.96 10.07 5.97
N ARG A 346 -18.27 10.15 5.65
CA ARG A 346 -19.31 10.62 6.59
C ARG A 346 -19.40 9.72 7.83
N ASP A 347 -19.40 8.40 7.66
CA ASP A 347 -19.55 7.44 8.76
C ASP A 347 -18.31 7.40 9.67
N LEU A 348 -17.12 7.59 9.09
CA LEU A 348 -15.87 7.78 9.83
C LEU A 348 -15.86 9.08 10.63
N ARG A 349 -16.77 10.02 10.35
CA ARG A 349 -16.76 11.38 10.89
C ARG A 349 -15.40 12.05 10.68
N ALA A 350 -14.80 11.80 9.52
CA ALA A 350 -13.50 12.35 9.21
C ALA A 350 -13.63 13.80 8.75
N VAL A 351 -12.66 14.65 9.11
CA VAL A 351 -12.67 16.07 8.72
C VAL A 351 -12.39 16.21 7.23
N THR A 352 -11.35 15.51 6.74
CA THR A 352 -10.95 15.50 5.33
C THR A 352 -10.91 14.08 4.77
N MET A 353 -11.38 13.89 3.53
CA MET A 353 -11.17 12.73 2.69
C MET A 353 -10.13 13.04 1.62
N LEU A 354 -9.11 12.18 1.52
CA LEU A 354 -8.18 12.11 0.39
C LEU A 354 -8.48 10.85 -0.42
N ALA A 355 -8.88 11.01 -1.67
CA ALA A 355 -9.18 9.90 -2.56
C ALA A 355 -7.91 9.21 -3.08
N MET A 356 -7.95 7.89 -3.19
CA MET A 356 -6.82 7.07 -3.64
C MET A 356 -7.28 5.87 -4.49
N HIS A 357 -6.34 4.99 -4.86
CA HIS A 357 -6.60 3.76 -5.63
C HIS A 357 -7.18 4.00 -7.05
N TRP A 358 -6.81 5.13 -7.66
CA TRP A 358 -7.20 5.46 -9.04
C TRP A 358 -6.01 5.96 -9.84
N GLY A 359 -6.18 6.04 -11.16
CA GLY A 359 -5.25 6.70 -12.08
C GLY A 359 -3.85 6.09 -12.23
N THR A 360 -3.58 4.95 -11.59
CA THR A 360 -2.21 4.42 -11.48
C THR A 360 -2.04 3.06 -12.14
N PHE A 361 -2.99 2.15 -11.93
CA PHE A 361 -3.08 0.86 -12.62
C PHE A 361 -4.44 0.72 -13.28
N ASP A 362 -4.47 0.01 -14.40
CA ASP A 362 -5.72 -0.45 -15.00
C ASP A 362 -6.06 -1.85 -14.44
N LEU A 363 -6.99 -1.89 -13.48
CA LEU A 363 -7.32 -3.11 -12.72
C LEU A 363 -8.68 -3.72 -13.07
N THR A 364 -9.60 -2.90 -13.59
CA THR A 364 -11.04 -3.18 -13.61
C THR A 364 -11.73 -2.55 -14.83
N ASP A 365 -13.05 -2.69 -14.91
CA ASP A 365 -13.80 -2.31 -16.12
C ASP A 365 -13.90 -0.80 -16.32
N GLU A 366 -13.84 0.03 -15.27
CA GLU A 366 -13.91 1.48 -15.42
C GLU A 366 -12.60 2.07 -16.01
N PRO A 367 -12.66 3.19 -16.76
CA PRO A 367 -11.48 3.94 -17.13
C PRO A 367 -10.75 4.48 -15.89
N ALA A 368 -9.42 4.44 -15.88
CA ALA A 368 -8.62 4.79 -14.71
C ALA A 368 -8.76 6.27 -14.25
N ASP A 369 -9.27 7.16 -15.12
CA ASP A 369 -9.52 8.58 -14.86
C ASP A 369 -11.00 8.91 -14.60
N LEU A 370 -11.89 7.92 -14.63
CA LEU A 370 -13.32 8.10 -14.36
C LEU A 370 -13.61 8.34 -12.86
N PRO A 371 -12.99 7.63 -11.89
CA PRO A 371 -13.25 7.81 -10.47
C PRO A 371 -13.22 9.26 -9.96
N PRO A 372 -12.17 10.07 -10.21
CA PRO A 372 -12.13 11.45 -9.71
C PRO A 372 -13.20 12.35 -10.34
N ARG A 373 -13.61 12.06 -11.58
CA ARG A 373 -14.69 12.81 -12.25
C ARG A 373 -16.04 12.50 -11.62
N GLN A 374 -16.27 11.25 -11.24
CA GLN A 374 -17.46 10.87 -10.48
C GLN A 374 -17.46 11.47 -9.08
N LEU A 375 -16.31 11.47 -8.39
CA LEU A 375 -16.19 12.12 -7.08
C LEU A 375 -16.48 13.62 -7.16
N ALA A 376 -15.90 14.33 -8.14
CA ALA A 376 -16.15 15.76 -8.35
C ALA A 376 -17.63 16.05 -8.63
N LYS A 377 -18.30 15.18 -9.39
CA LYS A 377 -19.75 15.27 -9.62
C LYS A 377 -20.54 15.14 -8.31
N LEU A 378 -20.22 14.13 -7.48
CA LEU A 378 -20.86 13.94 -6.18
C LEU A 378 -20.64 15.14 -5.26
N VAL A 379 -19.42 15.69 -5.21
CA VAL A 379 -19.11 16.89 -4.42
C VAL A 379 -20.00 18.07 -4.83
N ALA A 380 -20.20 18.27 -6.14
CA ALA A 380 -21.06 19.34 -6.65
C ALA A 380 -22.56 19.09 -6.37
N GLU A 381 -23.04 17.87 -6.60
CA GLU A 381 -24.46 17.50 -6.45
C GLU A 381 -24.91 17.46 -4.98
N ASP A 382 -24.06 16.98 -4.07
CA ASP A 382 -24.34 16.90 -2.64
C ASP A 382 -23.96 18.17 -1.86
N HIS A 383 -23.49 19.22 -2.55
CA HIS A 383 -23.00 20.47 -1.96
C HIS A 383 -21.93 20.26 -0.86
N LEU A 384 -21.02 19.32 -1.11
CA LEU A 384 -19.90 19.07 -0.21
C LEU A 384 -18.84 20.15 -0.34
N ASP A 385 -18.09 20.37 0.74
CA ASP A 385 -16.94 21.26 0.72
C ASP A 385 -15.80 20.60 -0.10
N PRO A 386 -15.41 21.19 -1.26
CA PRO A 386 -14.35 20.63 -2.10
C PRO A 386 -12.98 20.64 -1.40
N GLU A 387 -12.80 21.46 -0.36
CA GLU A 387 -11.59 21.47 0.45
C GLU A 387 -11.50 20.25 1.37
N ARG A 388 -12.65 19.61 1.68
CA ARG A 388 -12.75 18.45 2.57
C ARG A 388 -12.84 17.12 1.84
N VAL A 389 -13.18 17.09 0.56
CA VAL A 389 -13.26 15.85 -0.24
C VAL A 389 -12.41 16.03 -1.50
N ARG A 390 -11.17 15.53 -1.45
CA ARG A 390 -10.12 15.86 -2.42
C ARG A 390 -9.65 14.64 -3.19
N ALA A 391 -9.51 14.79 -4.50
CA ALA A 391 -8.71 13.90 -5.35
C ALA A 391 -7.47 14.66 -5.80
N LEU A 392 -6.31 14.30 -5.25
CA LEU A 392 -5.04 14.95 -5.58
C LEU A 392 -4.54 14.48 -6.95
N ALA A 393 -3.68 15.28 -7.60
CA ALA A 393 -2.86 14.84 -8.71
C ALA A 393 -1.67 14.01 -8.22
N ILE A 394 -1.15 13.12 -9.06
CA ILE A 394 0.02 12.31 -8.69
C ILE A 394 1.24 13.23 -8.53
N GLY A 395 1.88 13.17 -7.36
CA GLY A 395 2.97 14.06 -6.96
C GLY A 395 2.51 15.35 -6.28
N GLU A 396 1.20 15.63 -6.23
CA GLU A 396 0.67 16.79 -5.51
C GLU A 396 0.84 16.62 -4.00
N VAL A 397 1.19 17.73 -3.33
CA VAL A 397 1.28 17.85 -1.88
C VAL A 397 0.09 18.65 -1.38
N TRP A 398 -0.66 18.08 -0.45
CA TRP A 398 -1.69 18.79 0.29
C TRP A 398 -1.24 19.01 1.73
N HIS A 399 -1.29 20.25 2.19
CA HIS A 399 -1.01 20.58 3.59
C HIS A 399 -2.33 20.63 4.37
N GLN A 400 -2.39 19.87 5.45
CA GLN A 400 -3.52 19.89 6.35
C GLN A 400 -3.59 21.26 7.06
N PRO A 401 -4.75 21.95 7.04
CA PRO A 401 -4.93 23.20 7.79
C PRO A 401 -4.68 23.02 9.29
N GLU A 402 -4.15 24.05 9.94
CA GLU A 402 -3.86 24.01 11.39
C GLU A 402 -5.12 24.14 12.27
N GLU A 403 -6.22 24.68 11.73
CA GLU A 403 -7.49 24.87 12.45
C GLU A 403 -8.42 23.65 12.28
N ARG A 404 -8.96 23.15 13.41
CA ARG A 404 -9.88 22.00 13.50
C ARG A 404 -11.35 22.41 13.36
#